data_AF-A0A4Y9Q1X1-F1
#
_entry.id   AF-A0A4Y9Q1X1-F1
#
_cell.length_a   1.000
_cell.length_b   1.000
_cell.length_c   1.000
_cell.angle_alpha   90.00
_cell.angle_beta   90.00
_cell.angle_gamma   90.00
#
_symmetry.space_group_name_H-M   'P 1'
#
loop_
_entity.id
_entity.type
_entity.pdbx_description
1 polymer ?
#
loop_
_entity_poly.entity_id
_entity_poly.type
_entity_poly.pdbx_seq_one_letter_code
_entity_poly.pdbx_strand_id
1 'polypeptide(L)'
;MNGIRRGLILLGLTVAVIIGASVPASATYSEAVAVKTTISTTTVAAPANVVGKLTCGRPATMSATWALSGSPRVSGYVVSVYFSDGFVQTAQLGPTATSWSQTIDPYYVTAYSIKYTLTTQTAYGWSKESAQSVAFQC
;
A
#
# COMPACT_ATOMS: atom_id res chain seq x y z
N MET A 1 85.60 -17.95 -16.31
CA MET A 1 84.43 -18.86 -16.29
C MET A 1 83.26 -18.41 -15.39
N ASN A 2 83.35 -17.35 -14.58
CA ASN A 2 82.26 -16.92 -13.68
C ASN A 2 81.21 -15.97 -14.29
N GLY A 3 81.53 -15.27 -15.39
CA GLY A 3 80.59 -14.30 -16.01
C GLY A 3 79.41 -14.96 -16.73
N ILE A 4 79.67 -16.05 -17.48
CA ILE A 4 78.66 -16.74 -18.28
C ILE A 4 77.60 -17.42 -17.38
N ARG A 5 78.04 -18.05 -16.27
CA ARG A 5 77.11 -18.66 -15.30
C ARG A 5 76.19 -17.63 -14.64
N ARG A 6 76.72 -16.46 -14.27
CA ARG A 6 75.91 -15.37 -13.68
C ARG A 6 74.94 -14.76 -14.68
N GLY A 7 75.36 -14.61 -15.94
CA GLY A 7 74.50 -14.12 -17.02
C GLY A 7 73.29 -15.03 -17.25
N LEU A 8 73.51 -16.35 -17.33
CA LEU A 8 72.44 -17.33 -17.53
C LEU A 8 71.43 -17.37 -16.36
N ILE A 9 71.91 -17.22 -15.12
CA ILE A 9 71.03 -17.18 -13.94
C ILE A 9 70.16 -15.92 -13.96
N LEU A 10 70.73 -14.76 -14.27
CA LEU A 10 69.97 -13.51 -14.36
C LEU A 10 68.92 -13.55 -15.47
N LEU A 11 69.26 -14.12 -16.63
CA LEU A 11 68.35 -14.26 -17.76
C LEU A 11 67.20 -15.23 -17.46
N GLY A 12 67.48 -16.33 -16.76
CA GLY A 12 66.45 -17.26 -16.30
C GLY A 12 65.50 -16.62 -15.29
N LEU A 13 66.05 -15.85 -14.34
CA LEU A 13 65.26 -15.18 -13.31
C LEU A 13 64.36 -14.07 -13.89
N THR A 14 64.86 -13.26 -14.84
CA THR A 14 64.06 -12.20 -15.46
C THR A 14 62.91 -12.77 -16.29
N VAL A 15 63.15 -13.83 -17.06
CA VAL A 15 62.09 -14.52 -17.81
C VAL A 15 61.02 -15.09 -16.86
N ALA A 16 61.43 -15.70 -15.74
CA ALA A 16 60.49 -16.25 -14.76
C ALA A 16 59.61 -15.17 -14.11
N VAL A 17 60.17 -14.01 -13.78
CA VAL A 17 59.42 -12.90 -13.17
C VAL A 17 58.43 -12.28 -14.16
N ILE A 18 58.81 -12.10 -15.42
CA ILE A 18 57.91 -11.54 -16.46
C ILE A 18 56.71 -12.46 -16.69
N ILE A 19 56.92 -13.78 -16.74
CA ILE A 19 55.84 -14.76 -16.92
C ILE A 19 54.99 -14.88 -15.66
N GLY A 20 55.58 -14.80 -14.46
CA GLY A 20 54.84 -14.86 -13.20
C GLY A 20 53.95 -13.63 -12.95
N ALA A 21 54.39 -12.45 -13.40
CA ALA A 21 53.66 -11.20 -13.22
C ALA A 21 52.49 -11.01 -14.21
N SER A 22 52.42 -11.80 -15.28
CA SER A 22 51.33 -11.75 -16.26
C SER A 22 50.13 -12.62 -15.92
N VAL A 23 50.16 -13.35 -14.79
CA VAL A 23 48.99 -14.08 -14.28
C VAL A 23 48.04 -13.06 -13.64
N PRO A 24 46.90 -12.73 -14.26
CA PRO A 24 45.96 -11.78 -13.68
C PRO A 24 45.45 -12.36 -12.35
N ALA A 25 45.51 -11.57 -11.29
CA ALA A 25 44.89 -11.90 -10.02
C ALA A 25 43.39 -12.12 -10.27
N SER A 26 43.00 -13.39 -10.37
CA SER A 26 41.63 -13.78 -10.68
C SER A 26 40.84 -13.68 -9.38
N ALA A 27 40.43 -12.48 -9.01
CA ALA A 27 39.46 -12.30 -7.94
C ALA A 27 38.09 -12.73 -8.47
N THR A 28 37.79 -14.02 -8.34
CA THR A 28 36.47 -14.55 -8.69
C THR A 28 35.46 -14.08 -7.65
N TYR A 29 34.87 -12.91 -7.85
CA TYR A 29 33.70 -12.45 -7.10
C TYR A 29 32.48 -13.28 -7.55
N SER A 30 32.32 -14.50 -7.03
CA SER A 30 31.14 -15.35 -7.34
C SER A 30 30.27 -15.69 -6.13
N GLU A 31 30.54 -15.08 -4.97
CA GLU A 31 29.70 -15.33 -3.80
C GLU A 31 28.46 -14.44 -3.83
N ALA A 32 27.40 -14.94 -4.47
CA ALA A 32 26.06 -14.38 -4.39
C ALA A 32 25.30 -15.09 -3.26
N VAL A 33 25.13 -14.42 -2.12
CA VAL A 33 24.26 -14.92 -1.04
C VAL A 33 22.83 -14.50 -1.36
N ALA A 34 21.99 -15.48 -1.73
CA ALA A 34 20.57 -15.26 -1.88
C ALA A 34 19.93 -15.02 -0.50
N VAL A 35 19.66 -13.76 -0.17
CA VAL A 35 18.88 -13.43 1.03
C VAL A 35 17.41 -13.69 0.71
N LYS A 36 16.85 -14.70 1.38
CA LYS A 36 15.43 -15.03 1.27
C LYS A 36 14.60 -14.02 2.08
N THR A 37 14.44 -12.80 1.56
CA THR A 37 13.50 -11.82 2.12
C THR A 37 12.10 -12.12 1.61
N THR A 38 11.19 -12.45 2.52
CA THR A 38 9.77 -12.54 2.17
C THR A 38 9.21 -11.12 2.25
N ILE A 39 8.96 -10.48 1.12
CA ILE A 39 8.23 -9.21 1.08
C ILE A 39 6.75 -9.54 1.16
N SER A 40 6.19 -9.50 2.37
CA SER A 40 4.74 -9.59 2.55
C SER A 40 4.12 -8.23 2.20
N THR A 41 3.21 -8.20 1.24
CA THR A 41 2.42 -7.00 0.94
C THR A 41 1.28 -6.90 1.95
N THR A 42 1.24 -5.82 2.72
CA THR A 42 0.14 -5.58 3.65
C THR A 42 -1.12 -5.20 2.87
N THR A 43 -2.14 -6.06 2.86
CA THR A 43 -3.42 -5.70 2.23
C THR A 43 -4.25 -4.82 3.18
N VAL A 44 -4.79 -3.70 2.70
CA VAL A 44 -5.78 -2.92 3.45
C VAL A 44 -7.14 -3.60 3.35
N ALA A 45 -7.71 -3.96 4.49
CA ALA A 45 -9.07 -4.43 4.62
C ALA A 45 -10.06 -3.26 4.57
N ALA A 46 -11.17 -3.44 3.86
CA ALA A 46 -12.29 -2.52 3.95
C ALA A 46 -12.98 -2.63 5.33
N PRO A 47 -13.81 -1.66 5.74
CA PRO A 47 -14.67 -1.80 6.91
C PRO A 47 -15.67 -2.94 6.70
N ALA A 48 -15.93 -3.72 7.74
CA ALA A 48 -16.87 -4.84 7.69
C ALA A 48 -18.28 -4.40 8.10
N ASN A 49 -19.30 -5.16 7.71
CA ASN A 49 -20.69 -4.96 8.13
C ASN A 49 -21.22 -3.52 7.92
N VAL A 50 -20.94 -2.92 6.76
CA VAL A 50 -21.45 -1.59 6.42
C VAL A 50 -22.96 -1.63 6.24
N VAL A 51 -23.69 -0.98 7.14
CA VAL A 51 -25.15 -0.85 7.11
C VAL A 51 -25.51 0.63 6.99
N GLY A 52 -26.04 1.01 5.83
CA GLY A 52 -26.65 2.31 5.59
C GLY A 52 -28.09 2.36 6.08
N LYS A 53 -28.54 3.55 6.51
CA LYS A 53 -29.92 3.81 6.92
C LYS A 53 -30.31 5.23 6.56
N LEU A 54 -31.46 5.34 5.91
CA LEU A 54 -32.15 6.61 5.64
C LEU A 54 -33.42 6.66 6.49
N THR A 55 -33.59 7.74 7.25
CA THR A 55 -34.83 8.03 7.99
C THR A 55 -35.54 9.19 7.33
N CYS A 56 -36.72 8.92 6.78
CA CYS A 56 -37.57 9.92 6.15
C CYS A 56 -38.33 10.69 7.23
N GLY A 57 -38.08 11.99 7.33
CA GLY A 57 -38.64 12.89 8.33
C GLY A 57 -38.40 14.35 7.94
N ARG A 58 -38.73 15.30 8.82
CA ARG A 58 -38.40 16.73 8.64
C ARG A 58 -37.62 17.21 9.86
N PRO A 59 -36.27 17.21 9.83
CA PRO A 59 -35.39 16.89 8.69
C PRO A 59 -35.24 15.39 8.42
N ALA A 60 -34.84 15.03 7.20
CA ALA A 60 -34.44 13.66 6.88
C ALA A 60 -33.03 13.39 7.42
N THR A 61 -32.73 12.15 7.78
CA THR A 61 -31.44 11.79 8.38
C THR A 61 -30.81 10.62 7.64
N MET A 62 -29.59 10.83 7.17
CA MET A 62 -28.73 9.81 6.57
C MET A 62 -27.77 9.30 7.64
N SER A 63 -27.59 7.99 7.71
CA SER A 63 -26.70 7.38 8.69
C SER A 63 -26.08 6.10 8.14
N ALA A 64 -24.90 5.78 8.65
CA ALA A 64 -24.22 4.52 8.36
C ALA A 64 -23.56 3.99 9.63
N THR A 65 -23.51 2.67 9.76
CA THR A 65 -22.80 1.95 10.83
C THR A 65 -21.92 0.88 10.23
N TRP A 66 -20.80 0.58 10.88
CA TRP A 66 -19.83 -0.41 10.40
C TRP A 66 -18.99 -0.96 11.55
N ALA A 67 -18.36 -2.10 11.31
CA ALA A 67 -17.29 -2.63 12.14
C ALA A 67 -15.93 -2.09 11.66
N LEU A 68 -15.02 -1.86 12.61
CA LEU A 68 -13.67 -1.37 12.33
C LEU A 68 -12.93 -2.30 11.35
N SER A 69 -12.08 -1.70 10.51
CA SER A 69 -11.18 -2.45 9.64
C SER A 69 -10.15 -3.21 10.46
N GLY A 70 -9.85 -4.45 10.07
CA GLY A 70 -8.76 -5.24 10.65
C GLY A 70 -7.36 -4.82 10.19
N SER A 71 -7.24 -3.75 9.40
CA SER A 71 -5.95 -3.25 8.93
C SER A 71 -5.12 -2.67 10.07
N PRO A 72 -3.79 -2.87 10.08
CA PRO A 72 -2.93 -2.15 11.01
C PRO A 72 -2.90 -0.66 10.68
N ARG A 73 -2.65 0.19 11.69
CA ARG A 73 -2.44 1.65 11.54
C ARG A 73 -3.54 2.37 10.72
N VAL A 74 -4.81 2.03 10.96
CA VAL A 74 -5.94 2.83 10.46
C VAL A 74 -5.83 4.25 10.99
N SER A 75 -5.87 5.23 10.09
CA SER A 75 -5.84 6.67 10.43
C SER A 75 -7.23 7.28 10.45
N GLY A 76 -8.20 6.68 9.76
CA GLY A 76 -9.57 7.19 9.70
C GLY A 76 -10.46 6.42 8.74
N TYR A 77 -11.68 6.91 8.62
CA TYR A 77 -12.67 6.43 7.65
C TYR A 77 -13.26 7.59 6.87
N VAL A 78 -13.57 7.34 5.60
CA VAL A 78 -14.36 8.25 4.77
C VAL A 78 -15.70 7.60 4.51
N VAL A 79 -16.79 8.28 4.86
CA VAL A 79 -18.13 7.91 4.40
C VAL A 79 -18.39 8.67 3.11
N SER A 80 -18.73 7.96 2.04
CA SER A 80 -19.17 8.53 0.78
C SER A 80 -20.65 8.22 0.55
N VAL A 81 -21.45 9.23 0.31
CA VAL A 81 -22.86 9.13 -0.06
C VAL A 81 -22.99 9.48 -1.54
N TYR A 82 -23.36 8.51 -2.35
CA TYR A 82 -23.60 8.67 -3.77
C TYR A 82 -25.08 8.92 -4.01
N PHE A 83 -25.40 10.05 -4.59
CA PHE A 83 -26.75 10.38 -5.05
C PHE A 83 -26.91 9.94 -6.51
N SER A 84 -28.13 9.57 -6.90
CA SER A 84 -28.41 9.11 -8.27
C SER A 84 -28.28 10.19 -9.34
N ASP A 85 -28.18 11.47 -8.97
CA ASP A 85 -27.85 12.58 -9.87
C ASP A 85 -26.34 12.67 -10.18
N GLY A 86 -25.51 11.82 -9.55
CA GLY A 86 -24.06 11.80 -9.69
C GLY A 86 -23.33 12.63 -8.63
N PHE A 87 -24.03 13.32 -7.73
CA PHE A 87 -23.40 14.02 -6.62
C PHE A 87 -22.84 13.03 -5.59
N VAL A 88 -21.66 13.34 -5.06
CA VAL A 88 -21.02 12.53 -4.02
C VAL A 88 -20.69 13.41 -2.83
N GLN A 89 -21.33 13.14 -1.71
CA GLN A 89 -21.03 13.77 -0.44
C GLN A 89 -20.03 12.91 0.33
N THR A 90 -19.00 13.53 0.92
CA THR A 90 -18.03 12.79 1.74
C THR A 90 -17.91 13.38 3.15
N ALA A 91 -17.63 12.52 4.12
CA ALA A 91 -17.36 12.89 5.50
C ALA A 91 -16.15 12.13 6.04
N GLN A 92 -15.20 12.86 6.63
CA GLN A 92 -13.99 12.30 7.25
C GLN A 92 -14.23 11.99 8.73
N LEU A 93 -13.73 10.86 9.19
CA LEU A 93 -13.94 10.36 10.54
C LEU A 93 -12.64 9.81 11.13
N GLY A 94 -12.58 9.84 12.46
CA GLY A 94 -11.45 9.28 13.21
C GLY A 94 -11.33 7.76 13.08
N PRO A 95 -10.17 7.20 13.47
CA PRO A 95 -9.84 5.78 13.26
C PRO A 95 -10.67 4.81 14.13
N THR A 96 -11.37 5.32 15.14
CA THR A 96 -12.23 4.54 16.05
C THR A 96 -13.72 4.74 15.77
N ALA A 97 -14.08 5.53 14.76
CA ALA A 97 -15.48 5.74 14.41
C ALA A 97 -16.09 4.45 13.85
N THR A 98 -17.29 4.12 14.33
CA THR A 98 -18.11 2.97 13.89
C THR A 98 -19.49 3.38 13.40
N SER A 99 -19.78 4.69 13.46
CA SER A 99 -21.06 5.26 13.05
C SER A 99 -20.91 6.69 12.56
N TRP A 100 -21.77 7.07 11.65
CA TRP A 100 -21.91 8.44 11.15
C TRP A 100 -23.39 8.76 10.91
N SER A 101 -23.75 10.02 11.14
CA SER A 101 -25.10 10.52 10.90
C SER A 101 -25.04 11.98 10.50
N GLN A 102 -25.85 12.36 9.51
CA GLN A 102 -26.01 13.74 9.09
C GLN A 102 -27.44 14.01 8.62
N THR A 103 -27.95 15.20 8.94
CA THR A 103 -29.23 15.68 8.46
C THR A 103 -29.13 16.16 7.01
N ILE A 104 -30.18 15.92 6.24
CA ILE A 104 -30.32 16.37 4.85
C ILE A 104 -31.72 16.92 4.62
N ASP A 105 -31.83 17.85 3.66
CA ASP A 105 -33.13 18.31 3.21
C ASP A 105 -33.91 17.12 2.61
N PRO A 106 -35.17 16.88 3.04
CA PRO A 106 -36.02 15.82 2.52
C PRO A 106 -36.15 15.85 0.99
N TYR A 107 -36.07 17.04 0.37
CA TYR A 107 -36.14 17.20 -1.08
C TYR A 107 -35.10 16.32 -1.81
N TYR A 108 -33.84 16.31 -1.36
CA TYR A 108 -32.77 15.57 -2.05
C TYR A 108 -32.96 14.06 -1.97
N VAL A 109 -33.42 13.55 -0.83
CA VAL A 109 -33.61 12.11 -0.62
C VAL A 109 -34.96 11.59 -1.14
N THR A 110 -35.86 12.51 -1.52
CA THR A 110 -37.12 12.18 -2.21
C THR A 110 -36.94 12.22 -3.74
N ALA A 111 -36.16 13.18 -4.23
CA ALA A 111 -35.86 13.32 -5.66
C ALA A 111 -34.81 12.30 -6.14
N TYR A 112 -33.87 11.91 -5.28
CA TYR A 112 -32.74 11.06 -5.65
C TYR A 112 -32.55 9.90 -4.68
N SER A 113 -32.19 8.74 -5.23
CA SER A 113 -31.76 7.60 -4.41
C SER A 113 -30.31 7.76 -3.98
N ILE A 114 -30.00 7.30 -2.76
CA ILE A 114 -28.68 7.39 -2.17
C ILE A 114 -28.07 6.01 -1.90
N LYS A 115 -26.76 5.89 -2.06
CA LYS A 115 -25.97 4.71 -1.69
C LYS A 115 -24.79 5.13 -0.83
N TYR A 116 -24.39 4.27 0.09
CA TYR A 116 -23.27 4.52 1.00
C TYR A 116 -22.10 3.62 0.64
N THR A 117 -20.88 4.17 0.71
CA THR A 117 -19.65 3.40 0.79
C THR A 117 -18.79 3.93 1.91
N LEU A 118 -17.95 3.06 2.45
CA LEU A 118 -16.93 3.46 3.41
C LEU A 118 -15.55 3.08 2.96
N THR A 119 -14.64 4.02 3.08
CA THR A 119 -13.22 3.83 2.75
C THR A 119 -12.39 3.86 4.01
N THR A 120 -11.68 2.76 4.28
CA THR A 120 -10.62 2.74 5.32
C THR A 120 -9.44 3.55 4.82
N GLN A 121 -8.93 4.45 5.65
CA GLN A 121 -7.66 5.14 5.43
C GLN A 121 -6.62 4.65 6.43
N THR A 122 -5.37 4.57 5.98
CA THR A 122 -4.26 4.10 6.81
C THR A 122 -3.14 5.13 6.82
N ALA A 123 -2.34 5.13 7.90
CA ALA A 123 -1.22 6.07 8.05
C ALA A 123 -0.13 5.90 6.98
N TYR A 124 -0.09 4.74 6.30
CA TYR A 124 0.83 4.46 5.21
C TYR A 124 0.28 4.86 3.82
N GLY A 125 -0.86 5.58 3.77
CA GLY A 125 -1.40 6.19 2.56
C GLY A 125 -2.23 5.26 1.67
N TRP A 126 -2.38 3.99 2.03
CA TRP A 126 -3.25 3.06 1.32
C TRP A 126 -4.67 3.11 1.87
N SER A 127 -5.64 2.88 1.00
CA SER A 127 -7.05 2.86 1.37
C SER A 127 -7.77 1.68 0.73
N LYS A 128 -8.91 1.31 1.32
CA LYS A 128 -9.79 0.29 0.76
C LYS A 128 -11.25 0.66 1.00
N GLU A 129 -12.00 0.73 -0.08
CA GLU A 129 -13.43 0.98 -0.09
C GLU A 129 -14.22 -0.33 0.13
N SER A 130 -15.34 -0.22 0.85
CA SER A 130 -16.32 -1.27 1.05
C SER A 130 -17.16 -1.51 -0.20
N ALA A 131 -17.95 -2.59 -0.21
CA ALA A 131 -19.05 -2.70 -1.15
C ALA A 131 -20.05 -1.54 -0.94
N GLN A 132 -20.72 -1.12 -2.02
CA GLN A 132 -21.80 -0.15 -1.92
C GLN A 132 -23.01 -0.76 -1.23
N SER A 133 -23.69 0.04 -0.41
CA SER A 133 -24.97 -0.36 0.16
C SER A 133 -26.04 -0.51 -0.93
N VAL A 134 -27.19 -1.07 -0.54
CA VAL A 134 -28.43 -0.92 -1.31
C VAL A 134 -28.77 0.57 -1.48
N ALA A 135 -29.58 0.87 -2.49
CA ALA A 135 -30.10 2.21 -2.69
C ALA A 135 -31.22 2.49 -1.67
N PHE A 136 -31.23 3.70 -1.12
CA PHE A 136 -32.26 4.20 -0.22
C PHE A 136 -32.91 5.43 -0.84
N GLN A 137 -34.21 5.56 -0.66
CA GLN A 137 -34.98 6.70 -1.12
C GLN A 137 -36.20 6.88 -0.21
N CYS A 138 -36.58 8.14 0.01
CA CYS A 138 -37.88 8.53 0.53
C CYS A 138 -38.85 8.75 -0.65
#